data_AF-A0A9D5SPE7-F1
#
_entry.id   AF-A0A9D5SPE7-F1
#
_cell.length_a   1.000
_cell.length_b   1.000
_cell.length_c   1.000
_cell.angle_alpha   90.00
_cell.angle_beta   90.00
_cell.angle_gamma   90.00
#
_symmetry.space_group_name_H-M   'P 1'
#
loop_
_entity.id
_entity.type
_entity.pdbx_description
1 polymer ?
#
loop_
_entity_poly.entity_id
_entity_poly.type
_entity_poly.pdbx_seq_one_letter_code
_entity_poly.pdbx_strand_id
1 'polypeptide(L)'
;MNGAQAMRELYAIAHEYSQRYDADAAKLPKEARMEKKALTIERNIAENCAGFPRMEYSGHIYDTRERMIFCQNHYFDAYRKPFETLDGDDRETFLIWAHAMTMVQRCFYDKHRETLAAAEASGDVEGVFESRLICGVVGQILDDWRTWWKRHGCMDCEV
;
A
#
# COMPACT_ATOMS: atom_id res chain seq x y z
N MET A 1 -4.71 18.90 -8.38
CA MET A 1 -3.62 17.93 -8.65
C MET A 1 -4.19 16.90 -9.61
N ASN A 2 -3.43 16.42 -10.60
CA ASN A 2 -3.95 15.43 -11.55
C ASN A 2 -3.52 14.00 -11.20
N GLY A 3 -4.15 13.00 -11.84
CA GLY A 3 -3.85 11.61 -11.56
C GLY A 3 -2.39 11.22 -11.83
N ALA A 4 -1.79 11.75 -12.89
CA ALA A 4 -0.38 11.49 -13.20
C ALA A 4 0.55 11.95 -12.07
N GLN A 5 0.26 13.08 -11.43
CA GLN A 5 0.99 13.55 -10.27
C GLN A 5 0.75 12.68 -9.05
N ALA A 6 -0.51 12.32 -8.76
CA ALA A 6 -0.87 11.41 -7.67
C ALA A 6 -0.13 10.07 -7.77
N MET A 7 -0.10 9.47 -8.97
CA MET A 7 0.63 8.21 -9.20
C MET A 7 2.12 8.33 -8.87
N ARG A 8 2.77 9.42 -9.31
CA ARG A 8 4.21 9.63 -9.07
C ARG A 8 4.51 9.82 -7.59
N GLU A 9 3.70 10.60 -6.89
CA GLU A 9 3.94 10.90 -5.47
C GLU A 9 3.69 9.67 -4.59
N LEU A 10 2.60 8.93 -4.81
CA LEU A 10 2.34 7.68 -4.09
C LEU A 10 3.41 6.61 -4.36
N TYR A 11 3.85 6.51 -5.63
CA TYR A 11 4.99 5.67 -6.01
C TYR A 11 6.24 6.05 -5.23
N ALA A 12 6.60 7.33 -5.21
CA ALA A 12 7.80 7.82 -4.56
C ALA A 12 7.83 7.47 -3.07
N ILE A 13 6.71 7.66 -2.35
CA ILE A 13 6.59 7.30 -0.93
C ILE A 13 6.97 5.83 -0.70
N ALA A 14 6.33 4.90 -1.40
CA ALA A 14 6.60 3.47 -1.20
C ALA A 14 8.00 3.06 -1.70
N HIS A 15 8.48 3.67 -2.78
CA HIS A 15 9.80 3.39 -3.33
C HIS A 15 10.94 3.91 -2.44
N GLU A 16 10.75 5.02 -1.72
CA GLU A 16 11.71 5.52 -0.73
C GLU A 16 11.96 4.50 0.40
N TYR A 17 10.93 3.75 0.83
CA TYR A 17 11.14 2.64 1.76
C TYR A 17 12.04 1.56 1.18
N SER A 18 11.80 1.14 -0.07
CA SER A 18 12.65 0.17 -0.80
C SER A 18 14.11 0.61 -0.82
N GLN A 19 14.37 1.87 -1.19
CA GLN A 19 15.71 2.46 -1.22
C GLN A 19 16.38 2.53 0.16
N ARG A 20 15.62 2.86 1.21
CA ARG A 20 16.12 2.89 2.59
C ARG A 20 16.58 1.50 3.05
N TYR A 21 15.79 0.46 2.78
CA TYR A 21 16.16 -0.91 3.14
C TYR A 21 17.40 -1.40 2.38
N ASP A 22 17.54 -1.05 1.10
CA ASP A 22 18.76 -1.34 0.33
C ASP A 22 19.99 -0.63 0.93
N ALA A 23 19.84 0.65 1.29
CA ALA A 23 20.92 1.42 1.90
C ALA A 23 21.32 0.88 3.28
N ASP A 24 20.36 0.40 4.08
CA ASP A 24 20.62 -0.21 5.37
C ASP A 24 21.27 -1.60 5.22
N ALA A 25 20.86 -2.39 4.22
CA ALA A 25 21.45 -3.69 3.94
C ALA A 25 22.93 -3.58 3.51
N ALA A 26 23.28 -2.51 2.78
CA ALA A 26 24.64 -2.23 2.35
C ALA A 26 25.60 -1.90 3.51
N LYS A 27 25.07 -1.42 4.65
CA LYS A 27 25.86 -1.11 5.86
C LYS A 27 26.15 -2.34 6.71
N LEU A 28 25.44 -3.45 6.49
CA LEU A 28 25.54 -4.64 7.33
C LEU A 28 26.79 -5.48 6.98
N PRO A 29 27.48 -6.04 7.99
CA PRO A 29 28.62 -6.94 7.77
C PRO A 29 28.18 -8.21 7.03
N LYS A 30 29.12 -8.93 6.42
CA LYS A 30 28.81 -10.12 5.60
C LYS A 30 28.16 -11.25 6.40
N GLU A 31 28.43 -11.27 7.70
CA GLU A 31 28.01 -12.29 8.65
C GLU A 31 26.57 -12.08 9.16
N ALA A 32 26.01 -10.87 9.02
CA ALA A 32 24.65 -10.50 9.43
C ALA A 32 23.58 -11.05 8.46
N ARG A 33 23.50 -12.38 8.36
CA ARG A 33 22.65 -13.08 7.38
C ARG A 33 21.16 -12.86 7.64
N MET A 34 20.73 -12.88 8.90
CA MET A 34 19.31 -12.77 9.26
C MET A 34 18.78 -11.35 9.04
N GLU A 35 19.57 -10.34 9.40
CA GLU A 35 19.26 -8.93 9.20
C GLU A 35 19.20 -8.60 7.71
N LYS A 36 20.12 -9.15 6.90
CA LYS A 36 20.06 -9.03 5.44
C LYS A 36 18.83 -9.71 4.84
N LYS A 37 18.44 -10.88 5.36
CA LYS A 37 17.19 -11.55 4.95
C LYS A 37 15.98 -10.66 5.27
N ALA A 38 15.90 -10.10 6.47
CA ALA A 38 14.81 -9.21 6.89
C ALA A 38 14.68 -8.01 5.95
N LEU A 39 15.77 -7.26 5.74
CA LEU A 39 15.79 -6.09 4.86
C LEU A 39 15.43 -6.45 3.41
N THR A 40 15.83 -7.63 2.93
CA THR A 40 15.45 -8.09 1.59
C THR A 40 13.94 -8.31 1.47
N ILE A 41 13.31 -8.91 2.49
CA ILE A 41 11.85 -9.08 2.54
C ILE A 41 11.17 -7.72 2.55
N GLU A 42 11.58 -6.82 3.46
CA GLU A 42 11.02 -5.48 3.60
C GLU A 42 11.13 -4.66 2.30
N ARG A 43 12.30 -4.69 1.64
CA ARG A 43 12.56 -4.04 0.36
C ARG A 43 11.67 -4.57 -0.76
N ASN A 44 11.52 -5.89 -0.87
CA ASN A 44 10.65 -6.51 -1.87
C ASN A 44 9.18 -6.11 -1.68
N ILE A 45 8.71 -6.06 -0.44
CA ILE A 45 7.34 -5.64 -0.13
C ILE A 45 7.12 -4.17 -0.46
N ALA A 46 8.04 -3.29 -0.07
CA ALA A 46 7.96 -1.87 -0.38
C ALA A 46 7.92 -1.63 -1.90
N GLU A 47 8.77 -2.33 -2.66
CA GLU A 47 8.78 -2.23 -4.13
C GLU A 47 7.47 -2.73 -4.76
N ASN A 48 6.92 -3.84 -4.26
CA ASN A 48 5.63 -4.34 -4.72
C ASN A 48 4.51 -3.34 -4.43
N CYS A 49 4.51 -2.71 -3.24
CA CYS A 49 3.55 -1.68 -2.88
C CYS A 49 3.65 -0.48 -3.82
N ALA A 50 4.87 -0.05 -4.18
CA ALA A 50 5.11 1.03 -5.14
C ALA A 50 4.54 0.73 -6.54
N GLY A 51 4.35 -0.55 -6.90
CA GLY A 51 3.74 -0.93 -8.17
C GLY A 51 2.27 -0.51 -8.31
N PHE A 52 1.48 -0.52 -7.23
CA PHE A 52 0.01 -0.40 -7.32
C PHE A 52 -0.53 0.94 -7.80
N PRO A 53 0.03 2.10 -7.42
CA PRO A 53 -0.40 3.39 -7.96
C PRO A 53 -0.29 3.46 -9.49
N ARG A 54 0.69 2.76 -10.08
CA ARG A 54 1.00 2.79 -11.52
C ARG A 54 0.31 1.68 -12.32
N MET A 55 -0.48 0.82 -11.68
CA MET A 55 -1.11 -0.31 -12.37
C MET A 55 -2.19 0.20 -13.33
N GLU A 56 -1.89 0.15 -14.62
CA GLU A 56 -2.82 0.47 -15.70
C GLU A 56 -3.81 -0.70 -15.90
N TYR A 57 -5.09 -0.37 -16.00
CA TYR A 57 -6.12 -1.30 -16.46
C TYR A 57 -6.52 -0.90 -17.89
N SER A 58 -6.91 -1.82 -18.76
CA SER A 58 -7.28 -1.48 -20.13
C SER A 58 -8.62 -0.74 -20.18
N GLY A 59 -8.69 0.37 -20.94
CA GLY A 59 -9.90 1.00 -21.56
C GLY A 59 -11.06 1.49 -20.68
N HIS A 60 -11.37 0.82 -19.58
CA HIS A 60 -12.47 1.05 -18.63
C HIS A 60 -11.92 1.24 -17.21
N ILE A 61 -10.80 1.96 -17.08
CA ILE A 61 -10.00 2.09 -15.85
C ILE A 61 -10.84 2.58 -14.67
N TYR A 62 -11.65 3.61 -14.91
CA TYR A 62 -12.41 4.27 -13.86
C TYR A 62 -13.55 3.38 -13.36
N ASP A 63 -14.32 2.76 -14.26
CA ASP A 63 -15.39 1.83 -13.89
C ASP A 63 -14.86 0.60 -13.15
N THR A 64 -13.64 0.14 -13.49
CA THR A 64 -13.00 -1.01 -12.84
C THR A 64 -12.51 -0.65 -11.43
N ARG A 65 -11.82 0.48 -11.28
CA ARG A 65 -11.33 0.96 -9.98
C ARG A 65 -12.48 1.32 -9.05
N GLU A 66 -13.48 2.05 -9.55
CA GLU A 66 -14.66 2.45 -8.77
C GLU A 66 -15.44 1.22 -8.28
N ARG A 67 -15.68 0.24 -9.17
CA ARG A 67 -16.32 -1.03 -8.78
C ARG A 67 -15.49 -1.81 -7.78
N MET A 68 -14.18 -1.85 -7.94
CA MET A 68 -13.31 -2.50 -6.97
C MET A 68 -13.43 -1.82 -5.60
N ILE A 69 -13.30 -0.49 -5.55
CA ILE A 69 -13.31 0.34 -4.34
C ILE A 69 -14.64 0.24 -3.61
N PHE A 70 -15.77 0.36 -4.30
CA PHE A 70 -17.08 0.48 -3.66
C PHE A 70 -17.93 -0.80 -3.71
N CYS A 71 -17.71 -1.73 -4.64
CA CYS A 71 -18.57 -2.93 -4.76
C CYS A 71 -17.90 -4.21 -4.26
N GLN A 72 -16.57 -4.25 -4.12
CA GLN A 72 -15.84 -5.47 -3.77
C GLN A 72 -15.18 -5.41 -2.39
N ASN A 73 -15.28 -4.28 -1.69
CA ASN A 73 -14.77 -4.10 -0.33
C ASN A 73 -15.48 -2.92 0.37
N HIS A 74 -15.15 -2.69 1.64
CA HIS A 74 -15.80 -1.72 2.51
C HIS A 74 -14.88 -0.60 3.04
N TYR A 75 -13.60 -0.55 2.62
CA TYR A 75 -12.63 0.39 3.21
C TYR A 75 -12.97 1.86 2.93
N PHE A 76 -13.71 2.12 1.86
CA PHE A 76 -14.03 3.46 1.39
C PHE A 76 -15.53 3.76 1.40
N ASP A 77 -16.36 3.00 2.12
CA ASP A 77 -17.81 3.19 2.11
C ASP A 77 -18.21 4.61 2.56
N ALA A 78 -17.49 5.20 3.51
CA ALA A 78 -17.70 6.59 3.95
C ALA A 78 -17.50 7.62 2.83
N TYR A 79 -16.65 7.31 1.85
CA TYR A 79 -16.32 8.20 0.72
C TYR A 79 -17.32 8.11 -0.43
N ARG A 80 -18.25 7.14 -0.43
CA ARG A 80 -19.13 6.90 -1.57
C ARG A 80 -19.95 8.13 -1.95
N LYS A 81 -20.62 8.77 -0.98
CA LYS A 81 -21.44 9.96 -1.24
C LYS A 81 -20.59 11.18 -1.65
N PRO A 82 -19.51 11.54 -0.93
CA PRO A 82 -18.60 12.61 -1.38
C PRO A 82 -18.04 12.37 -2.79
N PHE A 83 -17.65 11.13 -3.09
CA PHE A 83 -17.08 10.76 -4.38
C PHE A 83 -18.02 11.00 -5.57
N GLU A 84 -19.34 10.81 -5.41
CA GLU A 84 -20.33 11.08 -6.46
C GLU A 84 -20.32 12.55 -6.92
N THR A 85 -19.81 13.47 -6.10
CA THR A 85 -19.69 14.90 -6.44
C THR A 85 -18.39 15.26 -7.13
N LEU A 86 -17.41 14.34 -7.19
CA LEU A 86 -16.12 14.57 -7.84
C LEU A 86 -16.18 14.39 -9.35
N ASP A 87 -15.47 15.25 -10.06
CA ASP A 87 -15.23 15.18 -11.49
C ASP A 87 -13.74 15.34 -11.83
N GLY A 88 -13.43 15.13 -13.12
CA GLY A 88 -12.10 15.36 -13.69
C GLY A 88 -10.92 14.80 -12.88
N ASP A 89 -9.92 15.65 -12.67
CA ASP A 89 -8.66 15.34 -12.00
C ASP A 89 -8.83 14.91 -10.54
N ASP A 90 -9.83 15.45 -9.84
CA ASP A 90 -10.10 15.13 -8.44
C ASP A 90 -10.64 13.71 -8.29
N ARG A 91 -11.58 13.33 -9.18
CA ARG A 91 -12.10 11.95 -9.26
C ARG A 91 -10.99 10.97 -9.61
N GLU A 92 -10.15 11.32 -10.59
CA GLU A 92 -9.02 10.49 -10.99
C GLU A 92 -8.02 10.29 -9.83
N THR A 93 -7.65 11.38 -9.16
CA THR A 93 -6.75 11.37 -8.01
C THR A 93 -7.26 10.46 -6.89
N PHE A 94 -8.54 10.58 -6.53
CA PHE A 94 -9.15 9.71 -5.53
C PHE A 94 -9.08 8.24 -5.94
N LEU A 95 -9.46 7.91 -7.18
CA LEU A 95 -9.49 6.53 -7.65
C LEU A 95 -8.10 5.89 -7.68
N ILE A 96 -7.05 6.65 -7.97
CA ILE A 96 -5.66 6.18 -7.91
C ILE A 96 -5.25 5.86 -6.48
N TRP A 97 -5.48 6.80 -5.56
CA TRP A 97 -5.15 6.63 -4.16
C TRP A 97 -5.92 5.47 -3.52
N ALA A 98 -7.26 5.46 -3.64
CA ALA A 98 -8.12 4.45 -3.06
C ALA A 98 -7.85 3.06 -3.65
N HIS A 99 -7.52 2.98 -4.95
CA HIS A 99 -7.08 1.73 -5.56
C HIS A 99 -5.78 1.22 -4.93
N ALA A 100 -4.74 2.06 -4.85
CA ALA A 100 -3.46 1.67 -4.28
C ALA A 100 -3.61 1.19 -2.83
N MET A 101 -4.34 1.96 -2.01
CA MET A 101 -4.69 1.60 -0.64
C MET A 101 -5.40 0.25 -0.56
N THR A 102 -6.45 0.04 -1.38
CA THR A 102 -7.22 -1.23 -1.39
C THR A 102 -6.34 -2.42 -1.74
N MET A 103 -5.51 -2.29 -2.77
CA MET A 103 -4.66 -3.38 -3.24
C MET A 103 -3.61 -3.75 -2.19
N VAL A 104 -2.94 -2.76 -1.60
CA VAL A 104 -1.94 -3.00 -0.56
C VAL A 104 -2.58 -3.58 0.70
N GLN A 105 -3.73 -3.06 1.12
CA GLN A 105 -4.48 -3.56 2.27
C GLN A 105 -4.88 -5.03 2.08
N ARG A 106 -5.50 -5.38 0.95
CA ARG A 106 -6.02 -6.74 0.71
C ARG A 106 -4.92 -7.75 0.38
N CYS A 107 -4.04 -7.41 -0.56
CA CYS A 107 -3.06 -8.36 -1.08
C CYS A 107 -1.93 -8.63 -0.11
N PHE A 108 -1.63 -7.67 0.79
CA PHE A 108 -0.56 -7.80 1.76
C PHE A 108 -1.06 -7.74 3.18
N TYR A 109 -1.61 -6.62 3.64
CA TYR A 109 -1.84 -6.41 5.07
C TYR A 109 -2.79 -7.47 5.67
N ASP A 110 -3.99 -7.60 5.13
CA ASP A 110 -5.01 -8.52 5.66
C ASP A 110 -4.57 -9.98 5.52
N LYS A 111 -4.02 -10.34 4.34
CA LYS A 111 -3.49 -11.68 4.09
C LYS A 111 -2.37 -12.07 5.06
N HIS A 112 -1.46 -11.14 5.38
CA HIS A 112 -0.37 -11.42 6.31
C HIS A 112 -0.81 -11.35 7.77
N ARG A 113 -1.89 -10.65 8.10
CA ARG A 113 -2.54 -10.76 9.41
C ARG A 113 -3.17 -12.13 9.64
N GLU A 114 -3.83 -12.69 8.63
CA GLU A 114 -4.38 -14.05 8.68
C GLU A 114 -3.25 -15.09 8.79
N THR A 115 -2.20 -14.94 7.97
CA THR A 115 -1.00 -15.80 8.03
C THR A 115 -0.33 -15.72 9.40
N LEU A 116 -0.20 -14.52 9.98
CA LEU A 116 0.37 -14.31 11.31
C LEU A 116 -0.41 -15.06 12.38
N ALA A 117 -1.74 -14.94 12.40
CA ALA A 117 -2.57 -15.63 13.37
C ALA A 117 -2.43 -17.16 13.28
N ALA A 118 -2.35 -17.70 12.05
CA ALA A 118 -2.13 -19.13 11.83
C ALA A 118 -0.73 -19.58 12.31
N ALA A 119 0.31 -18.80 12.02
CA ALA A 119 1.69 -19.09 12.45
C ALA A 119 1.86 -19.02 13.98
N GLU A 120 1.22 -18.04 14.63
CA GLU A 120 1.20 -17.93 16.10
C GLU A 120 0.51 -19.14 16.74
N ALA A 121 -0.60 -19.61 16.15
CA ALA A 121 -1.34 -20.77 16.65
C ALA A 121 -0.57 -22.10 16.48
N SER A 122 0.26 -22.22 15.44
CA SER A 122 1.05 -23.43 15.15
C SER A 122 2.46 -23.42 15.77
N GLY A 123 2.91 -22.27 16.30
CA GLY A 123 4.27 -22.10 16.81
C GLY A 123 5.34 -21.96 15.72
N ASP A 124 4.95 -21.59 14.49
CA ASP A 124 5.86 -21.33 13.38
C ASP A 124 6.59 -19.99 13.57
N VAL A 125 7.77 -20.06 14.20
CA VAL A 125 8.60 -18.89 14.52
C VAL A 125 8.99 -18.10 13.27
N GLU A 126 9.29 -18.77 12.16
CA GLU A 126 9.72 -18.11 10.92
C GLU A 126 8.52 -17.42 10.25
N GLY A 127 7.37 -18.09 10.17
CA GLY A 127 6.13 -17.50 9.67
C GLY A 127 5.66 -16.29 10.48
N VAL A 128 5.81 -16.34 11.81
CA VAL A 128 5.54 -15.19 12.70
C VAL A 128 6.48 -14.03 12.41
N PHE A 129 7.78 -14.31 12.29
CA PHE A 129 8.79 -13.29 12.01
C PHE A 129 8.53 -12.59 10.67
N GLU A 130 8.39 -13.36 9.59
CA GLU A 130 8.18 -12.80 8.25
C GLU A 130 6.85 -12.03 8.16
N SER A 131 5.76 -12.58 8.70
CA SER A 131 4.45 -11.90 8.65
C SER A 131 4.45 -10.59 9.44
N ARG A 132 5.17 -10.51 10.57
CA ARG A 132 5.31 -9.26 11.34
C ARG A 132 6.10 -8.20 10.58
N LEU A 133 7.19 -8.57 9.92
CA LEU A 133 7.95 -7.63 9.07
C LEU A 133 7.06 -7.05 7.96
N ILE A 134 6.36 -7.93 7.24
CA ILE A 134 5.51 -7.52 6.13
C ILE A 134 4.38 -6.60 6.60
N CYS A 135 3.67 -6.96 7.67
CA CYS A 135 2.62 -6.11 8.26
C CYS A 135 3.19 -4.75 8.73
N GLY A 136 4.41 -4.72 9.28
CA GLY A 136 5.08 -3.50 9.71
C GLY A 136 5.32 -2.52 8.56
N VAL A 137 5.97 -2.99 7.50
CA VAL A 137 6.27 -2.17 6.31
C VAL A 137 4.99 -1.70 5.63
N VAL A 138 4.04 -2.61 5.42
CA VAL A 138 2.79 -2.29 4.74
C VAL A 138 1.97 -1.28 5.54
N GLY A 139 1.91 -1.44 6.86
CA GLY A 139 1.23 -0.49 7.75
C GLY A 139 1.79 0.93 7.62
N GLN A 140 3.11 1.08 7.62
CA GLN A 140 3.77 2.38 7.45
C GLN A 140 3.44 3.04 6.11
N ILE A 141 3.50 2.27 5.01
CA ILE A 141 3.17 2.78 3.67
C ILE A 141 1.70 3.24 3.60
N LEU A 142 0.78 2.44 4.16
CA LEU A 142 -0.64 2.81 4.22
C LEU A 142 -0.86 4.09 5.04
N ASP A 143 -0.18 4.26 6.16
CA ASP A 143 -0.26 5.47 6.99
C ASP A 143 0.30 6.71 6.28
N ASP A 144 1.41 6.56 5.57
CA ASP A 144 2.00 7.65 4.80
C ASP A 144 1.11 8.04 3.61
N TRP A 145 0.49 7.07 2.93
CA TRP A 145 -0.50 7.35 1.88
C TRP A 145 -1.80 7.97 2.42
N ARG A 146 -2.25 7.61 3.64
CA ARG A 146 -3.34 8.33 4.31
C ARG A 146 -2.94 9.77 4.62
N THR A 147 -1.72 9.98 5.11
CA THR A 147 -1.19 11.31 5.40
C THR A 147 -1.06 12.15 4.14
N TRP A 148 -0.65 11.54 3.04
CA TRP A 148 -0.64 12.17 1.72
C TRP A 148 -2.06 12.59 1.30
N TRP A 149 -3.06 11.71 1.43
CA TRP A 149 -4.45 12.08 1.12
C TRP A 149 -4.95 13.24 1.98
N LYS A 150 -4.65 13.26 3.28
CA LYS A 150 -5.03 14.38 4.15
C LYS A 150 -4.43 15.73 3.73
N ARG A 151 -3.31 15.73 3.01
CA ARG A 151 -2.62 16.96 2.55
C ARG A 151 -3.05 17.40 1.17
N HIS A 152 -3.37 16.44 0.31
CA HIS A 152 -3.52 16.68 -1.14
C HIS A 152 -4.89 16.27 -1.69
N GLY A 153 -5.65 15.48 -0.94
CA GLY A 153 -6.99 15.03 -1.30
C GLY A 153 -8.00 16.16 -1.24
N CYS A 154 -9.07 16.00 -2.02
CA CYS A 154 -10.16 16.97 -2.16
C CYS A 154 -11.36 16.67 -1.24
N MET A 155 -11.28 15.64 -0.40
CA MET A 155 -12.35 15.23 0.51
C MET A 155 -11.80 14.94 1.90
N ASP A 156 -12.40 15.61 2.89
CA ASP A 156 -12.21 15.32 4.30
C ASP A 156 -13.18 14.22 4.72
N CYS A 157 -12.67 13.00 4.88
CA CYS A 157 -13.35 11.92 5.55
C CYS A 157 -12.31 11.18 6.40
N GLU A 158 -12.72 10.73 7.59
CA GLU A 158 -11.86 9.89 8.41
C GLU A 158 -11.92 8.45 7.85
N VAL A 159 -10.79 7.93 7.34
CA VAL A 159 -10.55 6.47 7.13
C VAL A 159 -9.85 5.94 8.37
#